data_AF-M3FW06-F1
#
_entry.id   AF-M3FW06-F1
#
_cell.length_a   1.000
_cell.length_b   1.000
_cell.length_c   1.000
_cell.angle_alpha   90.00
_cell.angle_beta   90.00
_cell.angle_gamma   90.00
#
_symmetry.space_group_name_H-M   'P 1'
#
loop_
_entity.id
_entity.type
_entity.pdbx_description
1 polymer ?
#
loop_
_entity_poly.entity_id
_entity_poly.type
_entity_poly.pdbx_seq_one_letter_code
_entity_poly.pdbx_strand_id
1 'polypeptide(L)'
;MRGARFSVDFSFNDHWLREVSLTVTVAHRRGRAPQAKPEPRTEIDMLAVMEMLELIDRGAVSAGEVRGVLEETVGELREEFERGEELYDQDLGGLVQRDAPPGQEDRDDRLVYAVSSQVDPKAVKIGVSKDVPVRRKTLQSGSGSPLVVRWTSCGGGWLEERLHERFAVRALGGEWFDFRDVEDPVQMIERAARKLLRQSGAVGPGPVGRKPSPPRRDGAGTSTARRPSLAAQRARTGTDRVRSDSF
;
A
#
# COMPACT_ATOMS: atom_id res chain seq x y z
N MET A 1 -2.32 9.78 16.29
CA MET A 1 -2.41 8.55 17.11
C MET A 1 -3.66 7.82 16.66
N ARG A 2 -3.54 6.53 16.33
CA ARG A 2 -4.69 5.64 16.24
C ARG A 2 -4.61 4.71 17.46
N GLY A 3 -5.73 4.48 18.11
CA GLY A 3 -5.84 3.61 19.27
C GLY A 3 -7.05 2.71 19.11
N ALA A 4 -6.92 1.46 19.55
CA ALA A 4 -8.04 0.55 19.72
C ALA A 4 -8.35 0.47 21.22
N ARG A 5 -9.64 0.49 21.55
CA ARG A 5 -10.14 0.35 22.92
C ARG A 5 -10.82 -1.00 23.05
N PHE A 6 -10.42 -1.75 24.06
CA PHE A 6 -10.95 -3.06 24.40
C PHE A 6 -11.50 -3.01 25.82
N SER A 7 -12.53 -3.80 26.09
CA SER A 7 -13.03 -4.03 27.44
C SER A 7 -12.70 -5.47 27.81
N VAL A 8 -11.98 -5.65 28.93
CA VAL A 8 -11.55 -6.97 29.41
C VAL A 8 -12.00 -7.12 30.86
N ASP A 9 -12.48 -8.32 31.20
CA ASP A 9 -12.76 -8.69 32.58
C ASP A 9 -11.54 -9.44 33.13
N PHE A 10 -11.06 -9.04 34.31
CA PHE A 10 -9.99 -9.75 35.01
C PHE A 10 -10.55 -10.56 36.18
N SER A 11 -10.01 -11.76 36.38
CA SER A 11 -10.32 -12.58 37.55
C SER A 11 -9.05 -12.90 38.34
N PHE A 12 -9.09 -12.69 39.65
CA PHE A 12 -8.00 -13.03 40.57
C PHE A 12 -8.55 -13.68 41.83
N ASN A 13 -8.22 -14.95 42.10
CA ASN A 13 -8.62 -15.66 43.34
C ASN A 13 -10.07 -15.37 43.77
N ASP A 14 -11.04 -15.67 42.89
CA ASP A 14 -12.48 -15.44 43.06
C ASP A 14 -12.96 -13.97 43.06
N HIS A 15 -12.07 -12.99 42.94
CA HIS A 15 -12.40 -11.59 42.70
C HIS A 15 -12.48 -11.28 41.20
N TRP A 16 -13.43 -10.43 40.81
CA TRP A 16 -13.63 -10.03 39.42
C TRP A 16 -13.55 -8.50 39.30
N LEU A 17 -12.71 -8.03 38.39
CA LEU A 17 -12.69 -6.65 37.91
C LEU A 17 -13.36 -6.65 36.54
N ARG A 18 -14.52 -6.00 36.43
CA ARG A 18 -15.32 -6.03 35.20
C ARG A 18 -15.14 -4.76 34.39
N GLU A 19 -15.31 -4.89 33.08
CA GLU A 19 -15.33 -3.78 32.12
C GLU A 19 -14.04 -2.94 32.13
N VAL A 20 -12.89 -3.56 32.44
CA VAL A 20 -11.63 -2.83 32.45
C VAL A 20 -11.27 -2.40 31.03
N SER A 21 -11.27 -1.09 30.82
CA SER A 21 -10.95 -0.49 29.53
C SER A 21 -9.44 -0.44 29.35
N LEU A 22 -8.96 -1.15 28.32
CA LEU A 22 -7.59 -1.12 27.85
C LEU A 22 -7.55 -0.39 26.51
N THR A 23 -6.76 0.68 26.43
CA THR A 23 -6.54 1.39 25.17
C THR A 23 -5.13 1.12 24.68
N VAL A 24 -5.01 0.40 23.58
CA VAL A 24 -3.73 0.17 22.92
C VAL A 24 -3.55 1.28 21.90
N THR A 25 -2.62 2.20 22.16
CA THR A 25 -2.25 3.28 21.25
C THR A 25 -0.90 3.02 20.61
N VAL A 26 -0.84 3.13 19.28
CA VAL A 26 0.44 3.14 18.57
C VAL A 26 0.78 4.59 18.27
N ALA A 27 1.70 5.13 19.06
CA ALA A 27 2.13 6.51 18.95
C ALA A 27 3.23 6.66 17.89
N HIS A 28 2.86 7.12 16.69
CA HIS A 28 3.85 7.60 15.73
C HIS A 28 4.37 8.98 16.17
N ARG A 29 5.57 9.03 16.77
CA ARG A 29 6.29 10.29 16.99
C ARG A 29 6.73 10.86 15.64
N ARG A 30 6.02 11.89 15.16
CA ARG A 30 6.53 12.75 14.07
C ARG A 30 7.71 13.57 14.61
N GLY A 31 8.89 13.42 14.01
CA GLY A 31 9.94 14.45 14.06
C GLY A 31 11.09 14.31 15.07
N ARG A 32 11.47 13.10 15.53
CA ARG A 32 12.71 12.95 16.32
C ARG A 32 13.58 11.80 15.80
N ALA A 33 14.89 11.99 15.93
CA ALA A 33 15.98 11.13 15.47
C ALA A 33 15.73 9.61 15.62
N PRO A 34 16.30 8.79 14.72
CA PRO A 34 15.95 7.38 14.59
C PRO A 34 16.64 6.57 15.69
N GLN A 35 15.91 6.16 16.74
CA GLN A 35 16.44 5.12 17.62
C GLN A 35 15.46 4.31 18.49
N ALA A 36 14.14 4.54 18.45
CA ALA A 36 13.22 3.68 19.20
C ALA A 36 12.13 3.14 18.27
N LYS A 37 12.05 1.81 18.17
CA LYS A 37 10.87 1.08 17.66
C LYS A 37 9.63 1.72 18.31
N PRO A 38 8.55 2.05 17.58
CA PRO A 38 7.35 2.58 18.21
C PRO A 38 6.86 1.54 19.22
N GLU A 39 7.05 1.84 20.51
CA GLU A 39 6.56 1.00 21.58
C GLU A 39 5.04 1.17 21.62
N PRO A 40 4.26 0.08 21.46
CA PRO A 40 2.84 0.14 21.73
C PRO A 40 2.67 0.63 23.16
N ARG A 41 1.81 1.64 23.33
CA ARG A 41 1.45 2.16 24.65
C ARG A 41 0.09 1.58 25.00
N THR A 42 0.05 0.81 26.07
CA THR A 42 -1.20 0.36 26.67
C THR A 42 -1.56 1.34 27.77
N GLU A 43 -2.71 1.97 27.65
CA GLU A 43 -3.33 2.78 28.70
C GLU A 43 -4.37 1.92 29.42
N ILE A 44 -4.30 1.88 30.74
CA ILE A 44 -5.21 1.14 31.62
C ILE A 44 -6.02 2.18 32.41
N ASP A 45 -7.32 1.92 32.59
CA ASP A 45 -8.17 2.78 33.42
C ASP A 45 -7.63 2.89 34.86
N MET A 46 -7.56 4.12 35.39
CA MET A 46 -7.04 4.39 36.73
C MET A 46 -7.87 3.72 37.83
N LEU A 47 -9.19 3.55 37.64
CA LEU A 47 -10.04 2.86 38.61
C LEU A 47 -9.64 1.38 38.71
N ALA A 48 -9.37 0.73 37.58
CA ALA A 48 -8.90 -0.64 37.57
C ALA A 48 -7.52 -0.78 38.24
N VAL A 49 -6.61 0.20 38.03
CA VAL A 49 -5.32 0.23 38.74
C VAL A 49 -5.51 0.36 40.25
N MET A 50 -6.42 1.22 40.71
CA MET A 50 -6.73 1.39 42.14
C MET A 50 -7.31 0.10 42.75
N GLU A 51 -8.23 -0.57 42.06
CA GLU A 51 -8.82 -1.83 42.53
C GLU A 51 -7.77 -2.96 42.60
N MET A 52 -6.87 -3.06 41.60
CA MET A 52 -5.75 -4.00 41.66
C MET A 52 -4.83 -3.74 42.86
N LEU A 53 -4.52 -2.46 43.14
CA LEU A 53 -3.70 -2.09 44.28
C LEU A 53 -4.39 -2.41 45.62
N GLU A 54 -5.71 -2.21 45.72
CA GLU A 54 -6.48 -2.60 46.91
C GLU A 54 -6.48 -4.12 47.13
N LEU A 55 -6.58 -4.92 46.06
CA LEU A 55 -6.48 -6.39 46.16
C LEU A 55 -5.09 -6.84 46.64
N ILE A 56 -4.04 -6.16 46.19
CA ILE A 56 -2.67 -6.41 46.65
C ILE A 56 -2.49 -6.03 48.12
N ASP A 57 -2.98 -4.85 48.52
CA ASP A 57 -2.88 -4.36 49.90
C ASP A 57 -3.61 -5.29 50.90
N ARG A 58 -4.76 -5.83 50.50
CA ARG A 58 -5.52 -6.82 51.29
C ARG A 58 -4.88 -8.21 51.31
N GLY A 59 -3.80 -8.43 50.56
CA GLY A 59 -3.16 -9.75 50.41
C GLY A 59 -4.01 -10.79 49.67
N ALA A 60 -5.08 -10.34 48.98
CA ALA A 60 -5.93 -11.24 48.19
C ALA A 60 -5.22 -11.74 46.94
N VAL A 61 -4.29 -10.94 46.40
CA VAL A 61 -3.52 -11.21 45.19
C VAL A 61 -2.09 -10.69 45.36
N SER A 62 -1.11 -11.41 44.83
CA SER A 62 0.27 -10.91 44.76
C SER A 62 0.49 -10.03 43.52
N ALA A 63 1.43 -9.08 43.61
CA ALA A 63 1.82 -8.27 42.45
C ALA A 63 2.33 -9.12 41.26
N GLY A 64 2.89 -10.30 41.53
CA GLY A 64 3.34 -11.23 40.49
C GLY A 64 2.18 -11.84 39.71
N GLU A 65 1.09 -12.20 40.39
CA GLU A 65 -0.13 -12.71 39.74
C GLU A 65 -0.80 -11.64 38.89
N VAL A 66 -0.92 -10.40 39.41
CA VAL A 66 -1.46 -9.26 38.63
C VAL A 66 -0.63 -9.03 37.37
N ARG A 67 0.70 -9.07 37.48
CA ARG A 67 1.60 -8.91 36.34
C ARG A 67 1.43 -10.01 35.30
N GLY A 68 1.32 -11.27 35.72
CA GLY A 68 1.16 -12.41 34.81
C GLY A 68 -0.10 -12.29 33.97
N VAL A 69 -1.22 -11.97 34.61
CA VAL A 69 -2.51 -11.76 33.91
C VAL A 69 -2.43 -10.58 32.94
N LEU A 70 -1.83 -9.45 33.33
CA LEU A 70 -1.67 -8.31 32.43
C LEU A 70 -0.77 -8.62 31.22
N GLU A 71 0.32 -9.38 31.41
CA GLU A 71 1.20 -9.78 30.30
C GLU A 71 0.48 -10.70 29.30
N GLU A 72 -0.32 -11.65 29.80
CA GLU A 72 -1.14 -12.55 28.98
C GLU A 72 -2.18 -11.75 28.17
N THR A 73 -2.97 -10.90 28.83
CA THR A 73 -3.99 -10.07 28.16
C THR A 73 -3.37 -9.12 27.13
N VAL A 74 -2.22 -8.51 27.41
CA VAL A 74 -1.53 -7.65 26.42
C VAL A 74 -1.05 -8.47 25.23
N GLY A 75 -0.60 -9.71 25.44
CA GLY A 75 -0.25 -10.64 24.36
C GLY A 75 -1.44 -10.95 23.46
N GLU A 76 -2.57 -11.33 24.05
CA GLU A 76 -3.80 -11.65 23.32
C GLU A 76 -4.32 -10.45 22.53
N LEU A 77 -4.36 -9.27 23.14
CA LEU A 77 -4.78 -8.02 22.48
C LEU A 77 -3.87 -7.65 21.33
N ARG A 78 -2.57 -7.92 21.43
CA ARG A 78 -1.62 -7.67 20.33
C ARG A 78 -1.91 -8.60 19.16
N GLU A 79 -2.07 -9.89 19.42
CA GLU A 79 -2.40 -10.85 18.37
C GLU A 79 -3.77 -10.59 17.75
N GLU A 80 -4.76 -10.18 18.55
CA GLU A 80 -6.07 -9.79 18.06
C GLU A 80 -6.01 -8.51 17.24
N PHE A 81 -5.18 -7.54 17.62
CA PHE A 81 -4.95 -6.34 16.82
C PHE A 81 -4.28 -6.69 15.47
N GLU A 82 -3.31 -7.61 15.48
CA GLU A 82 -2.63 -8.10 14.27
C GLU A 82 -3.57 -8.92 13.36
N ARG A 83 -4.37 -9.83 13.93
CA ARG A 83 -5.43 -10.59 13.23
C ARG A 83 -6.56 -9.69 12.76
N GLY A 84 -6.90 -8.67 13.53
CA GLY A 84 -7.89 -7.66 13.21
C GLY A 84 -7.46 -6.85 12.00
N GLU A 85 -6.20 -6.43 11.91
CA GLU A 85 -5.68 -5.82 10.68
C GLU A 85 -5.79 -6.76 9.47
N GLU A 86 -5.53 -8.06 9.62
CA GLU A 86 -5.74 -9.06 8.55
C GLU A 86 -7.21 -9.25 8.15
N LEU A 87 -8.15 -9.00 9.07
CA LEU A 87 -9.60 -9.09 8.87
C LEU A 87 -10.19 -7.78 8.29
N TYR A 88 -9.70 -6.61 8.73
CA TYR A 88 -10.04 -5.31 8.15
C TYR A 88 -9.58 -5.19 6.69
N ASP A 89 -8.49 -5.87 6.31
CA ASP A 89 -8.09 -6.06 4.91
C ASP A 89 -9.07 -6.93 4.09
N GLN A 90 -9.80 -7.83 4.74
CA GLN A 90 -10.82 -8.65 4.09
C GLN A 90 -12.14 -7.89 3.94
N ASP A 91 -12.47 -7.01 4.91
CA ASP A 91 -13.76 -6.32 4.96
C ASP A 91 -13.78 -4.94 4.24
N LEU A 92 -12.63 -4.27 4.07
CA LEU A 92 -12.51 -3.15 3.13
C LEU A 92 -12.67 -3.57 1.65
N GLY A 93 -12.62 -4.88 1.36
CA GLY A 93 -13.05 -5.44 0.08
C GLY A 93 -14.57 -5.44 -0.12
N GLY A 94 -15.36 -5.28 0.95
CA GLY A 94 -16.83 -5.35 0.92
C GLY A 94 -17.56 -4.00 0.93
N LEU A 95 -17.00 -2.95 1.56
CA LEU A 95 -17.70 -1.68 1.80
C LEU A 95 -17.36 -0.53 0.83
N VAL A 96 -16.63 -0.79 -0.25
CA VAL A 96 -16.58 0.11 -1.41
C VAL A 96 -17.39 -0.49 -2.57
N GLN A 97 -18.67 -0.77 -2.32
CA GLN A 97 -19.66 -0.84 -3.41
C GLN A 97 -19.96 0.61 -3.82
N ARG A 98 -19.11 1.14 -4.72
CA ARG A 98 -19.53 2.22 -5.60
C ARG A 98 -20.54 1.62 -6.57
N ASP A 99 -21.76 2.17 -6.58
CA ASP A 99 -22.85 1.87 -7.52
C ASP A 99 -22.48 2.25 -8.97
N ALA A 100 -21.50 1.55 -9.55
CA ALA A 100 -21.25 1.55 -10.98
C ALA A 100 -20.75 0.16 -11.39
N PRO A 101 -21.28 -0.45 -12.46
CA PRO A 101 -20.82 -1.74 -12.93
C PRO A 101 -19.34 -1.61 -13.32
N PRO A 102 -18.42 -2.47 -12.80
CA PRO A 102 -17.00 -2.38 -13.12
C PRO A 102 -16.78 -2.86 -14.56
N GLY A 103 -16.99 -1.98 -15.52
CA GLY A 103 -16.40 -2.13 -16.84
C GLY A 103 -14.91 -1.89 -16.69
N GLN A 104 -14.09 -2.94 -16.82
CA GLN A 104 -12.64 -2.93 -17.03
C GLN A 104 -12.01 -1.53 -16.85
N GLU A 105 -11.86 -1.07 -15.61
CA GLU A 105 -11.27 0.25 -15.38
C GLU A 105 -9.79 0.17 -15.77
N ASP A 106 -9.53 0.73 -16.95
CA ASP A 106 -8.29 1.29 -17.49
C ASP A 106 -7.01 0.86 -16.76
N ARG A 107 -6.65 -0.42 -16.90
CA ARG A 107 -5.28 -0.86 -16.64
C ARG A 107 -4.40 -0.24 -17.71
N ASP A 108 -3.99 0.99 -17.47
CA ASP A 108 -3.03 1.67 -18.32
C ASP A 108 -1.76 0.80 -18.44
N ASP A 109 -1.09 0.89 -19.60
CA ASP A 109 0.06 0.08 -20.01
C ASP A 109 1.32 0.32 -19.17
N ARG A 110 1.25 1.24 -18.21
CA ARG A 110 2.35 1.60 -17.31
C ARG A 110 2.70 0.46 -16.35
N LEU A 111 3.99 0.36 -16.08
CA LEU A 111 4.56 -0.53 -15.07
C LEU A 111 4.60 0.15 -13.72
N VAL A 112 4.21 -0.58 -12.68
CA VAL A 112 4.51 -0.24 -11.29
C VAL A 112 5.94 -0.68 -11.00
N TYR A 113 6.71 0.14 -10.29
CA TYR A 113 8.08 -0.15 -9.88
C TYR A 113 8.30 0.17 -8.41
N ALA A 114 9.18 -0.60 -7.79
CA ALA A 114 9.76 -0.32 -6.49
C ALA A 114 11.23 0.06 -6.68
N VAL A 115 11.63 1.24 -6.19
CA VAL A 115 13.01 1.73 -6.27
C VAL A 115 13.50 2.10 -4.88
N SER A 116 14.73 1.75 -4.55
CA SER A 116 15.39 2.14 -3.31
C SER A 116 16.78 2.66 -3.63
N SER A 117 17.42 3.32 -2.67
CA SER A 117 18.85 3.58 -2.81
C SER A 117 19.67 2.30 -2.51
N GLN A 118 20.95 2.30 -2.89
CA GLN A 118 21.88 1.25 -2.44
C GLN A 118 22.23 1.38 -0.96
N VAL A 119 22.33 2.61 -0.46
CA VAL A 119 22.74 2.92 0.93
C VAL A 119 21.60 2.70 1.93
N ASP A 120 20.36 2.87 1.49
CA ASP A 120 19.14 2.56 2.25
C ASP A 120 18.20 1.74 1.35
N PRO A 121 18.35 0.39 1.36
CA PRO A 121 17.51 -0.50 0.57
C PRO A 121 16.12 -0.70 1.18
N LYS A 122 15.86 -0.20 2.39
CA LYS A 122 14.61 -0.41 3.14
C LYS A 122 13.65 0.78 3.03
N ALA A 123 14.15 1.97 2.68
CA ALA A 123 13.33 3.06 2.18
C ALA A 123 13.01 2.84 0.68
N VAL A 124 11.77 2.45 0.39
CA VAL A 124 11.34 2.06 -0.95
C VAL A 124 10.32 3.06 -1.47
N LYS A 125 10.56 3.60 -2.66
CA LYS A 125 9.58 4.36 -3.43
C LYS A 125 8.78 3.41 -4.32
N ILE A 126 7.46 3.52 -4.29
CA ILE A 126 6.57 2.78 -5.18
C ILE A 126 5.94 3.79 -6.13
N GLY A 127 6.09 3.60 -7.44
CA GLY A 127 5.49 4.50 -8.42
C GLY A 127 5.18 3.80 -9.73
N VAL A 128 4.67 4.56 -10.70
CA VAL A 128 4.23 4.04 -11.99
C VAL A 128 4.91 4.77 -13.16
N SER A 129 5.26 4.05 -14.25
CA SER A 129 5.87 4.64 -15.45
C SER A 129 5.74 3.75 -16.70
N LYS A 130 5.70 4.37 -17.89
CA LYS A 130 5.82 3.64 -19.18
C LYS A 130 7.26 3.17 -19.45
N ASP A 131 8.26 3.88 -18.93
CA ASP A 131 9.68 3.58 -19.09
C ASP A 131 10.39 3.75 -17.74
N VAL A 132 10.46 2.65 -16.98
CA VAL A 132 11.07 2.60 -15.66
C VAL A 132 12.57 2.97 -15.70
N PRO A 133 13.38 2.48 -16.66
CA PRO A 133 14.77 2.93 -16.81
C PRO A 133 14.95 4.45 -16.96
N VAL A 134 14.15 5.10 -17.81
CA VAL A 134 14.19 6.57 -17.99
C VAL A 134 13.73 7.26 -16.72
N ARG A 135 12.61 6.83 -16.12
CA ARG A 135 12.11 7.41 -14.86
C ARG A 135 13.14 7.31 -13.73
N ARG A 136 13.83 6.16 -13.59
CA ARG A 136 14.91 6.00 -12.60
C ARG A 136 16.05 7.00 -12.84
N LYS A 137 16.45 7.23 -14.10
CA LYS A 137 17.48 8.27 -14.41
C LYS A 137 17.01 9.66 -13.99
N THR A 138 15.75 10.01 -14.23
CA THR A 138 15.17 11.28 -13.76
C THR A 138 15.11 11.37 -12.24
N LEU A 139 14.75 10.29 -11.55
CA LEU A 139 14.76 10.25 -10.08
C LEU A 139 16.19 10.37 -9.52
N GLN A 140 17.18 9.82 -10.22
CA GLN A 140 18.58 9.86 -9.80
C GLN A 140 19.12 11.29 -9.70
N SER A 141 18.70 12.23 -10.55
CA SER A 141 19.18 13.61 -10.47
C SER A 141 18.79 14.32 -9.18
N GLY A 142 17.71 13.86 -8.53
CA GLY A 142 17.28 14.35 -7.21
C GLY A 142 17.80 13.53 -6.03
N SER A 143 18.62 12.50 -6.27
CA SER A 143 19.13 11.61 -5.23
C SER A 143 20.66 11.63 -5.16
N GLY A 144 21.19 11.90 -3.97
CA GLY A 144 22.65 11.86 -3.73
C GLY A 144 23.25 10.45 -3.68
N SER A 145 22.44 9.40 -3.83
CA SER A 145 22.89 8.00 -3.81
C SER A 145 22.32 7.21 -4.98
N PRO A 146 23.04 6.19 -5.49
CA PRO A 146 22.55 5.38 -6.59
C PRO A 146 21.21 4.72 -6.28
N LEU A 147 20.21 4.97 -7.13
CA LEU A 147 18.90 4.34 -7.08
C LEU A 147 18.89 3.04 -7.89
N VAL A 148 18.35 1.99 -7.30
CA VAL A 148 18.23 0.66 -7.90
C VAL A 148 16.75 0.29 -7.95
N VAL A 149 16.28 -0.07 -9.14
CA VAL A 149 14.95 -0.67 -9.31
C VAL A 149 15.04 -2.07 -8.76
N ARG A 150 14.26 -2.34 -7.71
CA ARG A 150 14.27 -3.60 -6.98
C ARG A 150 13.19 -4.56 -7.47
N TRP A 151 12.10 -4.02 -8.02
CA TRP A 151 10.97 -4.80 -8.48
C TRP A 151 10.13 -4.01 -9.48
N THR A 152 9.45 -4.72 -10.40
CA THR A 152 8.49 -4.14 -11.34
C THR A 152 7.33 -5.10 -11.58
N SER A 153 6.14 -4.57 -11.87
CA SER A 153 4.96 -5.35 -12.27
C SER A 153 4.03 -4.57 -13.19
N CYS A 154 3.28 -5.27 -14.03
CA CYS A 154 2.13 -4.70 -14.73
C CYS A 154 1.00 -4.40 -13.73
N GLY A 155 0.10 -3.48 -14.07
CA GLY A 155 -1.04 -3.11 -13.24
C GLY A 155 -1.37 -1.61 -13.24
N GLY A 156 -0.50 -0.78 -13.83
CA GLY A 156 -0.76 0.63 -14.04
C GLY A 156 -0.97 1.42 -12.75
N GLY A 157 -1.68 2.54 -12.89
CA GLY A 157 -2.03 3.40 -11.76
C GLY A 157 -2.90 2.68 -10.73
N TRP A 158 -3.81 1.80 -11.17
CA TRP A 158 -4.67 1.04 -10.27
C TRP A 158 -3.86 0.21 -9.26
N LEU A 159 -2.86 -0.55 -9.72
CA LEU A 159 -2.05 -1.36 -8.80
C LEU A 159 -1.20 -0.48 -7.88
N GLU A 160 -0.68 0.63 -8.39
CA GLU A 160 0.11 1.57 -7.60
C GLU A 160 -0.69 2.21 -6.47
N GLU A 161 -1.89 2.72 -6.77
CA GLU A 161 -2.82 3.29 -5.79
C GLU A 161 -3.15 2.26 -4.70
N ARG A 162 -3.48 1.03 -5.07
CA ARG A 162 -3.78 -0.03 -4.09
C ARG A 162 -2.58 -0.42 -3.22
N LEU A 163 -1.37 -0.40 -3.77
CA LEU A 163 -0.16 -0.63 -2.98
C LEU A 163 0.11 0.55 -2.05
N HIS A 164 -0.19 1.78 -2.47
CA HIS A 164 -0.08 2.97 -1.60
C HIS A 164 -1.07 2.92 -0.46
N GLU A 165 -2.34 2.59 -0.72
CA GLU A 165 -3.35 2.36 0.32
C GLU A 165 -2.89 1.28 1.30
N ARG A 166 -2.46 0.13 0.77
CA ARG A 166 -1.99 -1.01 1.56
C ARG A 166 -0.82 -0.66 2.47
N PHE A 167 0.14 0.11 1.96
CA PHE A 167 1.34 0.48 2.70
C PHE A 167 1.26 1.89 3.28
N ALA A 168 0.06 2.49 3.39
CA ALA A 168 -0.10 3.84 3.91
C ALA A 168 0.48 4.00 5.33
N VAL A 169 0.40 2.94 6.14
CA VAL A 169 0.99 2.90 7.50
C VAL A 169 2.53 2.97 7.50
N ARG A 170 3.16 2.66 6.37
CA ARG A 170 4.61 2.70 6.14
C ARG A 170 5.06 3.99 5.44
N ALA A 171 4.16 4.90 5.09
CA ALA A 171 4.51 6.07 4.29
C ALA A 171 5.47 7.03 5.02
N LEU A 172 6.62 7.31 4.42
CA LEU A 172 7.58 8.33 4.84
C LEU A 172 7.23 9.73 4.31
N GLY A 173 6.37 9.79 3.28
CA GLY A 173 5.92 11.02 2.63
C GLY A 173 6.01 10.93 1.11
N GLY A 174 4.98 11.44 0.42
CA GLY A 174 4.82 11.26 -1.02
C GLY A 174 4.70 9.78 -1.37
N GLU A 175 5.53 9.31 -2.31
CA GLU A 175 5.53 7.93 -2.80
C GLU A 175 6.57 7.02 -2.10
N TRP A 176 7.15 7.45 -0.96
CA TRP A 176 8.19 6.71 -0.23
C TRP A 176 7.65 5.98 1.00
N PHE A 177 8.14 4.77 1.23
CA PHE A 177 7.66 3.85 2.26
C PHE A 177 8.83 3.24 3.06
N ASP A 178 8.60 2.99 4.35
CA ASP A 178 9.55 2.41 5.30
C ASP A 178 9.32 0.91 5.48
N PHE A 179 10.35 0.13 5.14
CA PHE A 179 10.36 -1.32 5.31
C PHE A 179 11.56 -1.79 6.15
N ARG A 180 12.11 -0.95 7.03
CA ARG A 180 13.28 -1.30 7.86
C ARG A 180 13.04 -2.46 8.82
N ASP A 181 11.80 -2.67 9.24
CA ASP A 181 11.32 -3.79 10.06
C ASP A 181 11.04 -5.07 9.25
N VAL A 182 11.13 -5.00 7.92
CA VAL A 182 10.84 -6.13 7.03
C VAL A 182 12.13 -6.72 6.50
N GLU A 183 12.31 -8.03 6.66
CA GLU A 183 13.50 -8.75 6.19
C GLU A 183 13.69 -8.61 4.67
N ASP A 184 12.61 -8.77 3.89
CA ASP A 184 12.60 -8.58 2.45
C ASP A 184 11.43 -7.69 1.99
N PRO A 185 11.67 -6.36 1.81
CA PRO A 185 10.66 -5.42 1.34
C PRO A 185 10.12 -5.78 -0.05
N VAL A 186 11.00 -6.29 -0.92
CA VAL A 186 10.64 -6.61 -2.31
C VAL A 186 9.68 -7.78 -2.33
N GLN A 187 9.98 -8.83 -1.56
CA GLN A 187 9.09 -9.98 -1.45
C GLN A 187 7.74 -9.61 -0.83
N MET A 188 7.71 -8.71 0.17
CA MET A 188 6.45 -8.21 0.74
C MET A 188 5.61 -7.45 -0.31
N ILE A 189 6.24 -6.53 -1.06
CA ILE A 189 5.57 -5.77 -2.14
C ILE A 189 5.07 -6.72 -3.23
N GLU A 190 5.89 -7.68 -3.67
CA GLU A 190 5.50 -8.66 -4.68
C GLU A 190 4.32 -9.53 -4.23
N ARG A 191 4.32 -9.98 -2.97
CA ARG A 191 3.20 -10.75 -2.39
C ARG A 191 1.90 -9.94 -2.38
N ALA A 192 1.97 -8.69 -1.93
CA ALA A 192 0.82 -7.78 -1.92
C ALA A 192 0.30 -7.53 -3.35
N ALA A 193 1.20 -7.21 -4.29
CA ALA A 193 0.85 -6.95 -5.68
C ALA A 193 0.17 -8.16 -6.34
N ARG A 194 0.72 -9.38 -6.14
CA ARG A 194 0.11 -10.60 -6.66
C ARG A 194 -1.28 -10.86 -6.07
N LYS A 195 -1.51 -10.54 -4.78
CA LYS A 195 -2.84 -10.67 -4.15
C LYS A 195 -3.84 -9.71 -4.81
N LEU A 196 -3.48 -8.43 -4.96
CA LEU A 196 -4.31 -7.39 -5.57
C LEU A 196 -4.64 -7.71 -7.04
N LEU A 197 -3.64 -8.14 -7.83
CA LEU A 197 -3.83 -8.50 -9.23
C LEU A 197 -4.76 -9.71 -9.42
N ARG A 198 -4.72 -10.69 -8.50
CA ARG A 198 -5.67 -11.81 -8.51
C ARG A 198 -7.09 -11.37 -8.19
N GLN A 199 -7.25 -10.53 -7.16
CA GLN A 199 -8.56 -10.03 -6.74
C GLN A 199 -9.24 -9.22 -7.86
N SER A 200 -8.48 -8.43 -8.62
CA SER A 200 -9.00 -7.68 -9.77
C SER A 200 -9.26 -8.53 -11.02
N GLY A 201 -8.74 -9.76 -11.10
CA GLY A 201 -8.98 -10.70 -12.20
C GLY A 201 -10.02 -11.78 -11.91
N ALA A 202 -10.44 -11.95 -10.65
CA ALA A 202 -11.37 -13.00 -10.21
C ALA A 202 -12.86 -12.65 -10.42
N VAL A 203 -13.17 -11.45 -10.92
CA VAL A 203 -14.50 -11.14 -11.47
C VAL A 203 -14.54 -11.61 -12.94
N GLY A 204 -14.68 -12.92 -13.13
CA GLY A 204 -14.83 -13.53 -14.46
C GLY A 204 -16.18 -13.15 -15.10
N PRO A 205 -16.27 -13.14 -16.45
CA PRO A 205 -17.45 -12.69 -17.18
C PRO A 205 -18.64 -13.62 -16.91
N GLY A 206 -19.74 -13.07 -16.44
CA GLY A 206 -21.04 -13.75 -16.52
C GLY A 206 -21.32 -14.17 -17.97
N PRO A 207 -22.05 -15.28 -18.19
CA PRO A 207 -22.15 -15.93 -19.49
C PRO A 207 -22.76 -14.96 -20.51
N VAL A 208 -21.94 -14.56 -21.49
CA VAL A 208 -22.44 -13.91 -22.71
C VAL A 208 -23.23 -14.98 -23.46
N GLY A 209 -24.54 -14.98 -23.24
CA GLY A 209 -25.49 -15.71 -24.06
C GLY A 209 -25.35 -15.24 -25.50
N ARG A 210 -24.54 -15.96 -26.28
CA ARG A 210 -24.55 -15.87 -27.73
C ARG A 210 -25.94 -16.28 -28.21
N LYS A 211 -26.75 -15.33 -28.68
CA LYS A 211 -27.73 -15.64 -29.73
C LYS A 211 -27.01 -15.53 -31.07
N PRO A 212 -27.09 -16.56 -31.93
CA PRO A 212 -26.48 -16.53 -33.25
C PRO A 212 -27.15 -15.48 -34.14
N SER A 213 -26.32 -14.77 -34.91
CA SER A 213 -26.76 -13.86 -35.98
C SER A 213 -27.51 -14.61 -37.09
N PRO A 214 -28.59 -14.05 -37.64
CA PRO A 214 -29.14 -14.50 -38.92
C PRO A 214 -28.33 -13.94 -40.11
N PRO A 215 -28.47 -14.54 -41.31
CA PRO A 215 -27.52 -14.40 -42.40
C PRO A 215 -27.58 -13.05 -43.14
N ARG A 216 -26.44 -12.72 -43.73
CA ARG A 216 -26.19 -11.62 -44.66
C ARG A 216 -27.22 -11.59 -45.79
N ARG A 217 -27.64 -10.38 -46.17
CA ARG A 217 -28.24 -10.12 -47.47
C ARG A 217 -27.34 -9.16 -48.24
N ASP A 218 -26.90 -9.64 -49.39
CA ASP A 218 -26.05 -8.94 -50.36
C ASP A 218 -26.80 -7.82 -51.10
N GLY A 219 -26.00 -6.92 -51.66
CA GLY A 219 -26.39 -5.94 -52.68
C GLY A 219 -26.50 -4.52 -52.14
N ALA A 220 -26.09 -3.46 -52.82
CA ALA A 220 -25.45 -3.23 -54.10
C ALA A 220 -25.20 -1.71 -54.15
N GLY A 221 -24.17 -1.25 -54.88
CA GLY A 221 -24.19 0.13 -55.39
C GLY A 221 -22.90 0.92 -55.28
N THR A 222 -22.14 0.89 -56.39
CA THR A 222 -21.60 2.07 -57.13
C THR A 222 -20.67 3.04 -56.37
N SER A 223 -19.38 3.07 -56.72
CA SER A 223 -18.78 4.00 -57.71
C SER A 223 -18.70 5.44 -57.17
N THR A 224 -17.57 6.15 -57.11
CA THR A 224 -16.89 6.69 -58.30
C THR A 224 -15.55 7.37 -57.89
N ALA A 225 -14.49 6.99 -58.62
CA ALA A 225 -13.33 7.76 -59.12
C ALA A 225 -12.77 9.01 -58.40
N ARG A 226 -11.44 9.07 -58.21
CA ARG A 226 -10.44 9.82 -59.04
C ARG A 226 -9.11 10.06 -58.27
N ARG A 227 -8.01 9.58 -58.85
CA ARG A 227 -6.61 10.05 -58.68
C ARG A 227 -6.41 11.36 -59.52
N PRO A 228 -5.19 11.93 -59.68
CA PRO A 228 -4.15 12.38 -58.73
C PRO A 228 -3.66 13.83 -59.07
N SER A 229 -2.77 14.45 -58.27
CA SER A 229 -1.70 15.41 -58.70
C SER A 229 -0.89 15.80 -57.45
N LEU A 230 0.45 15.68 -57.29
CA LEU A 230 1.63 16.07 -58.09
C LEU A 230 1.81 17.60 -58.21
N ALA A 231 2.69 18.16 -57.36
CA ALA A 231 3.54 19.35 -57.58
C ALA A 231 4.37 19.57 -56.29
N ALA A 232 5.69 19.33 -56.28
CA ALA A 232 6.77 20.25 -56.71
C ALA A 232 7.13 21.24 -55.57
N GLN A 233 8.37 21.63 -55.29
CA GLN A 233 9.74 21.26 -55.65
C GLN A 233 10.64 22.27 -54.88
N ARG A 234 11.89 21.86 -54.59
CA ARG A 234 13.12 22.71 -54.52
C ARG A 234 13.25 23.67 -53.31
N ALA A 235 14.22 23.45 -52.41
CA ALA A 235 15.67 23.68 -52.53
C ALA A 235 16.10 25.13 -52.23
N ARG A 236 17.10 25.28 -51.33
CA ARG A 236 18.17 26.30 -51.24
C ARG A 236 18.79 26.26 -49.82
N THR A 237 20.01 25.74 -49.62
CA THR A 237 21.37 26.34 -49.80
C THR A 237 21.85 27.23 -48.64
N GLY A 238 23.08 26.95 -48.17
CA GLY A 238 24.00 27.86 -47.47
C GLY A 238 23.74 27.99 -45.96
N THR A 239 24.70 28.15 -45.06
CA THR A 239 26.13 28.53 -45.11
C THR A 239 26.61 28.34 -43.66
N ASP A 240 27.64 27.54 -43.39
CA ASP A 240 29.02 27.98 -43.21
C ASP A 240 29.22 29.05 -42.11
N ARG A 241 29.77 28.68 -40.94
CA ARG A 241 30.89 29.42 -40.30
C ARG A 241 31.50 28.76 -39.06
N VAL A 242 32.83 28.74 -39.13
CA VAL A 242 33.90 28.51 -38.16
C VAL A 242 33.94 29.51 -36.99
N ARG A 243 34.37 29.04 -35.81
CA ARG A 243 35.35 29.66 -34.85
C ARG A 243 35.42 28.73 -33.61
N SER A 244 36.51 28.05 -33.26
CA SER A 244 37.87 28.47 -32.90
C SER A 244 37.97 29.39 -31.68
N ASP A 245 38.82 28.94 -30.75
CA ASP A 245 39.52 29.60 -29.65
C ASP A 245 38.80 29.72 -28.29
N SER A 246 39.26 28.99 -27.26
CA SER A 246 40.53 29.11 -26.48
C SER A 246 40.38 30.14 -25.37
N PHE A 247 40.32 29.68 -24.12
CA PHE A 247 41.11 30.13 -22.96
C PHE A 247 40.96 29.11 -21.83
#